data_AF-A0A1I2I521-F1
#
_entry.id   AF-A0A1I2I521-F1
#
_cell.length_a   1.000
_cell.length_b   1.000
_cell.length_c   1.000
_cell.angle_alpha   90.00
_cell.angle_beta   90.00
_cell.angle_gamma   90.00
#
_symmetry.space_group_name_H-M   'P 1'
#
loop_
_entity.id
_entity.type
_entity.pdbx_description
1 polymer ?
#
loop_
_entity_poly.entity_id
_entity_poly.type
_entity_poly.pdbx_seq_one_letter_code
_entity_poly.pdbx_strand_id
1 'polypeptide(L)' 'MTEEAGAGRARQLPVFHCPYCGDEELTPYEGESAAGWRCGACLRAFSVRLIATGVQE' A
#
# COMPACT_ATOMS: atom_id res chain seq x y z
N MET A 1 -34.16 22.22 -13.54
CA MET A 1 -32.79 21.93 -14.02
C MET A 1 -32.11 21.23 -12.86
N THR A 2 -32.02 19.91 -12.89
CA THR A 2 -31.43 19.13 -11.79
C THR A 2 -30.07 18.66 -12.25
N GLU A 3 -29.03 19.29 -11.72
CA GLU A 3 -27.63 18.96 -12.00
C GLU A 3 -27.26 17.70 -11.21
N GLU A 4 -26.98 16.60 -11.92
CA GLU A 4 -26.39 15.40 -11.31
C GLU A 4 -24.92 15.68 -10.97
N ALA A 5 -24.65 15.83 -9.67
CA ALA A 5 -23.30 15.90 -9.16
C ALA A 5 -22.58 14.55 -9.39
N GLY A 6 -21.60 14.55 -10.29
CA GLY A 6 -20.82 13.36 -10.63
C GLY A 6 -20.12 12.76 -9.42
N ALA A 7 -20.44 11.51 -9.11
CA ALA A 7 -19.74 10.73 -8.10
C ALA A 7 -18.27 10.51 -8.51
N GLY A 8 -17.34 11.01 -7.71
CA GLY A 8 -15.91 10.79 -7.92
C GLY A 8 -15.55 9.30 -7.92
N ARG A 9 -14.63 8.89 -8.81
CA ARG A 9 -14.19 7.49 -8.94
C ARG A 9 -13.36 7.10 -7.71
N ALA A 10 -13.94 6.28 -6.83
CA ALA A 10 -13.17 5.57 -5.82
C ALA A 10 -12.16 4.64 -6.51
N ARG A 11 -10.87 4.84 -6.26
CA ARG A 11 -9.82 3.92 -6.70
C ARG A 11 -9.67 2.84 -5.63
N GLN A 12 -9.92 1.59 -5.99
CA GLN A 12 -9.47 0.46 -5.17
C GLN A 12 -7.96 0.59 -5.00
N LEU A 13 -7.52 0.58 -3.75
CA LEU A 13 -6.10 0.48 -3.45
C LEU A 13 -5.61 -0.89 -3.94
N PRO A 14 -4.41 -0.96 -4.52
CA PRO A 14 -3.81 -2.24 -4.87
C PRO A 14 -3.65 -3.07 -3.60
N VAL A 15 -3.89 -4.37 -3.73
CA VAL A 15 -3.53 -5.34 -2.70
C VAL A 15 -2.01 -5.30 -2.53
N PHE A 16 -1.55 -5.06 -1.31
CA PHE A 16 -0.13 -5.13 -0.98
C PHE A 16 0.19 -6.53 -0.46
N HIS A 17 1.10 -7.24 -1.16
CA HIS A 17 1.58 -8.55 -0.76
C HIS A 17 2.91 -8.44 -0.02
N CYS A 18 3.12 -9.27 1.00
CA CYS A 18 4.40 -9.39 1.68
C CYS A 18 5.49 -9.82 0.67
N PRO A 19 6.61 -9.07 0.52
CA PRO A 19 7.66 -9.42 -0.43
C PRO A 19 8.40 -10.71 -0.09
N TYR A 20 8.21 -11.25 1.12
CA TYR A 20 8.87 -12.47 1.57
C TYR A 20 8.03 -13.73 1.45
N CYS A 21 6.70 -13.66 1.60
CA CYS A 21 5.83 -14.85 1.56
C CYS A 21 4.59 -14.73 0.66
N GLY A 22 4.31 -13.55 0.08
CA GLY A 22 3.16 -13.31 -0.79
C GLY A 22 1.83 -13.10 -0.07
N ASP A 23 1.80 -13.24 1.26
CA ASP A 23 0.58 -13.06 2.06
C ASP A 23 0.14 -11.59 2.15
N GLU A 24 -1.15 -11.36 2.37
CA GLU A 24 -1.80 -10.04 2.41
C GLU A 24 -2.02 -9.52 3.84
N GLU A 25 -1.70 -10.32 4.86
CA GLU A 25 -1.85 -9.97 6.28
C GLU A 25 -0.77 -8.96 6.71
N LEU A 26 -0.87 -7.73 6.22
CA LEU A 26 0.04 -6.63 6.50
C LEU A 26 -0.58 -5.64 7.49
N THR A 27 0.14 -5.32 8.56
CA THR A 27 -0.26 -4.31 9.54
C THR A 27 0.86 -3.27 9.73
N PRO A 28 0.54 -2.02 10.12
CA PRO A 28 1.56 -1.02 10.41
C PRO A 28 2.56 -1.52 11.46
N TYR A 29 3.84 -1.24 11.25
CA TYR A 29 4.91 -1.54 12.20
C TYR A 29 5.38 -0.25 12.86
N GLU A 30 5.07 -0.11 14.15
CA GLU A 30 5.53 1.00 14.99
C GLU A 30 6.98 0.74 15.42
N GLY A 31 7.94 1.09 14.56
CA GLY A 31 9.37 1.05 14.83
C GLY A 31 10.07 2.33 14.35
N GLU A 32 11.41 2.33 14.30
CA GLU A 32 12.23 3.51 13.97
C GLU A 32 11.92 4.13 12.59
N SER A 33 11.29 3.35 11.69
CA SER A 33 10.77 3.83 10.41
C SER A 33 9.27 4.12 10.51
N ALA A 34 8.88 5.39 10.46
CA ALA A 34 7.48 5.87 10.51
C ALA A 34 6.55 5.39 9.37
N ALA A 35 6.98 4.41 8.56
CA ALA A 35 6.26 3.84 7.42
C ALA A 35 6.55 2.34 7.24
N GLY A 36 6.84 1.63 8.34
CA GLY A 36 7.08 0.19 8.33
C GLY A 36 5.79 -0.63 8.28
N TRP A 37 5.90 -1.85 7.76
CA TRP A 37 4.86 -2.87 7.68
C TRP A 37 5.38 -4.15 8.33
N ARG A 38 4.50 -4.87 9.04
CA ARG A 38 4.75 -6.24 9.49
C ARG A 38 3.78 -7.19 8.82
N CYS A 39 4.27 -8.37 8.43
CA CYS A 39 3.44 -9.46 7.95
C CYS A 39 3.07 -10.37 9.13
N GLY A 40 1.78 -10.67 9.33
CA GLY A 40 1.33 -11.58 10.38
C GLY A 40 1.60 -13.06 10.08
N ALA A 41 1.62 -13.45 8.80
CA ALA A 41 1.90 -14.84 8.39
C ALA A 41 3.37 -15.25 8.56
N CYS A 42 4.33 -14.40 8.19
CA CYS A 42 5.77 -14.71 8.29
C CYS A 42 6.54 -13.90 9.34
N LEU A 43 5.84 -13.03 10.09
CA LEU A 43 6.35 -12.25 11.22
C LEU A 43 7.50 -11.28 10.92
N ARG A 44 7.79 -11.02 9.63
CA ARG A 44 8.84 -10.08 9.21
C ARG A 44 8.31 -8.65 9.13
N ALA A 45 9.14 -7.69 9.55
CA ALA A 45 8.92 -6.27 9.36
C ALA A 45 9.78 -5.72 8.21
N PHE A 46 9.24 -4.78 7.43
CA PHE A 46 9.91 -4.15 6.30
C PHE A 46 9.38 -2.73 6.06
N SER A 47 10.11 -1.90 5.31
CA SER A 47 9.65 -0.59 4.85
C SER A 47 9.81 -0.49 3.34
N VAL A 48 8.97 0.30 2.69
CA VAL A 48 9.03 0.56 1.24
C VAL A 48 9.33 2.03 0.98
N ARG A 49 10.12 2.30 -0.05
CA ARG A 49 10.45 3.65 -0.51
C ARG A 49 10.23 3.71 -2.01
N LEU A 50 9.45 4.68 -2.48
CA LEU A 50 9.35 5.00 -3.90
C LEU A 50 10.68 5.62 -4.36
N ILE A 51 11.35 4.99 -5.32
CA ILE A 51 12.64 5.47 -5.86
C ILE A 51 12.44 6.25 -7.17
N ALA A 52 11.59 5.75 -8.07
CA ALA A 52 11.22 6.40 -9.32
C ALA A 52 9.87 5.86 -9.83
N THR A 53 9.21 6.57 -10.75
CA THR A 53 7.93 6.16 -11.36
C THR A 53 8.08 5.45 -12.70
N GLY A 54 9.30 5.14 -13.15
CA GLY A 54 9.58 4.38 -14.37
C GLY A 54 9.14 5.04 -15.68
N VAL A 55 8.56 6.24 -15.63
CA VAL A 55 8.20 7.03 -16.81
C VAL A 55 9.50 7.48 -17.48
N GLN A 56 9.69 7.08 -18.74
CA GLN A 56 10.75 7.57 -19.61
C GLN A 56 10.05 8.46 -20.64
N GLU A 57 10.49 9.72 -20.76
CA GLU A 57 9.95 10.63 -21.78
C GLU A 57 10.44 10.26 -23.18
#